data_AF-A0A438IRH6-F1
#
_entry.id   AF-A0A438IRH6-F1
#
_cell.length_a   1.000
_cell.length_b   1.000
_cell.length_c   1.000
_cell.angle_alpha   90.00
_cell.angle_beta   90.00
_cell.angle_gamma   90.00
#
_symmetry.space_group_name_H-M   'P 1'
#
loop_
_entity.id
_entity.type
_entity.pdbx_description
1 polymer ?
#
loop_
_entity_poly.entity_id
_entity_poly.type
_entity_poly.pdbx_seq_one_letter_code
_entity_poly.pdbx_strand_id
1 'polypeptide(L)'
;MGAITYEMEVTSSIPPAKMFKAFVLDVDNLILRSFHKPLSSQFNYVKHWIDSLDKENFTYCYTIIEGDALMDNLESIYYEVKLVASPDGGSICKNISKYHTKGDIQITEDQIKAGKEKAMGMFKAIEAYLLANPDAY
;
A
#
# COMPACT_ATOMS: atom_id res chain seq x y z
N MET A 1 23.59 1.64 -9.24
CA MET A 1 22.13 1.69 -9.02
C MET A 1 21.72 0.41 -8.30
N GLY A 2 21.72 0.45 -6.96
CA GLY A 2 21.27 -0.68 -6.14
C GLY A 2 19.76 -0.56 -5.92
N ALA A 3 19.00 -1.57 -6.32
CA ALA A 3 17.60 -1.68 -5.93
C ALA A 3 17.51 -2.53 -4.67
N ILE A 4 16.93 -1.99 -3.60
CA ILE A 4 16.69 -2.76 -2.37
C ILE A 4 15.28 -3.35 -2.44
N THR A 5 15.17 -4.67 -2.31
CA THR A 5 13.89 -5.38 -2.39
C THR A 5 13.47 -5.85 -1.00
N TYR A 6 12.22 -5.63 -0.64
CA TYR A 6 11.60 -6.12 0.59
C TYR A 6 10.30 -6.82 0.27
N GLU A 7 10.03 -7.90 1.00
CA GLU A 7 8.78 -8.63 0.93
C GLU A 7 8.09 -8.56 2.28
N MET A 8 6.77 -8.40 2.27
CA MET A 8 5.95 -8.44 3.46
C MET A 8 4.62 -9.13 3.17
N GLU A 9 4.10 -9.81 4.19
CA GLU A 9 2.78 -10.40 4.16
C GLU A 9 1.96 -9.84 5.34
N VAL A 10 0.71 -9.49 5.07
CA VAL A 10 -0.25 -9.00 6.08
C VAL A 10 -1.53 -9.78 5.93
N THR A 11 -1.99 -10.38 7.03
CA THR A 11 -3.28 -11.07 7.07
C THR A 11 -4.40 -10.10 7.45
N SER A 12 -5.57 -10.33 6.86
CA SER A 12 -6.81 -9.62 7.16
C SER A 12 -7.97 -10.61 7.24
N SER A 13 -8.95 -10.31 8.09
CA SER A 13 -10.21 -11.06 8.13
C SER A 13 -11.16 -10.73 6.97
N ILE A 14 -10.81 -9.73 6.14
CA ILE A 14 -11.62 -9.30 5.01
C ILE A 14 -11.30 -10.16 3.77
N PRO A 15 -12.32 -10.66 3.03
CA PRO A 15 -12.11 -11.38 1.77
C PRO A 15 -11.32 -10.57 0.73
N PRO A 16 -10.51 -11.22 -0.12
CA PRO A 16 -9.58 -10.53 -1.03
C PRO A 16 -10.30 -9.60 -2.01
N ALA A 17 -11.47 -9.97 -2.52
CA ALA A 17 -12.24 -9.15 -3.45
C ALA A 17 -12.71 -7.82 -2.82
N LYS A 18 -13.19 -7.87 -1.57
CA LYS A 18 -13.60 -6.66 -0.84
C LYS A 18 -12.39 -5.79 -0.51
N MET A 19 -11.31 -6.41 -0.02
CA MET A 19 -10.08 -5.69 0.31
C MET A 19 -9.48 -5.02 -0.94
N PHE A 20 -9.43 -5.71 -2.07
CA PHE A 20 -8.91 -5.16 -3.33
C PHE A 20 -9.74 -3.98 -3.81
N LYS A 21 -11.08 -4.09 -3.79
CA LYS A 21 -11.97 -3.00 -4.19
C LYS A 21 -11.78 -1.76 -3.31
N ALA A 22 -11.69 -1.94 -1.99
CA ALA A 22 -11.52 -0.85 -1.04
C ALA A 22 -10.11 -0.23 -1.08
N PHE A 23 -9.06 -1.06 -1.08
CA PHE A 23 -7.67 -0.62 -0.93
C PHE A 23 -7.00 -0.20 -2.23
N VAL A 24 -7.41 -0.79 -3.36
CA VAL A 24 -6.80 -0.52 -4.67
C VAL A 24 -7.70 0.36 -5.53
N LEU A 25 -9.00 0.05 -5.60
CA LEU A 25 -9.90 0.71 -6.56
C LEU A 25 -10.58 1.96 -5.99
N ASP A 26 -10.82 2.00 -4.68
CA ASP A 26 -11.65 3.05 -4.06
C ASP A 26 -10.98 3.75 -2.86
N VAL A 27 -9.66 3.60 -2.73
CA VAL A 27 -8.90 4.13 -1.59
C VAL A 27 -8.98 5.66 -1.51
N ASP A 28 -8.95 6.36 -2.64
CA ASP A 28 -9.05 7.82 -2.67
C ASP A 28 -10.41 8.31 -2.15
N ASN A 29 -11.49 7.64 -2.56
CA ASN A 29 -12.84 7.96 -2.08
C ASN A 29 -13.02 7.60 -0.61
N LEU A 30 -12.47 6.47 -0.16
CA LEU A 30 -12.47 6.09 1.26
C LEU A 30 -11.67 7.08 2.10
N ILE A 31 -10.54 7.58 1.58
CA ILE A 31 -9.73 8.56 2.30
C ILE A 31 -10.52 9.84 2.52
N LEU A 32 -11.18 10.33 1.46
CA LEU A 32 -11.98 11.55 1.49
C LEU A 32 -13.25 11.42 2.33
N ARG A 33 -13.89 10.25 2.36
CA ARG A 33 -15.18 10.03 3.06
C ARG A 33 -15.04 9.61 4.51
N SER A 34 -14.09 8.73 4.82
CA SER A 34 -14.04 8.04 6.11
C SER A 34 -13.10 8.72 7.11
N PHE A 35 -12.06 9.42 6.65
CA PHE A 35 -11.14 10.13 7.54
C PHE A 35 -11.55 11.59 7.67
N HIS A 36 -12.49 11.87 8.59
CA HIS A 36 -12.95 13.22 8.96
C HIS A 36 -11.83 14.13 9.48
N LYS A 37 -10.69 13.53 9.86
CA LYS A 37 -9.41 14.20 10.09
C LYS A 37 -8.50 13.74 8.94
N PRO A 38 -7.79 14.63 8.22
CA PRO A 38 -6.69 14.18 7.37
C PRO A 38 -5.82 13.30 8.26
N LEU A 39 -5.52 12.08 7.81
CA LEU A 39 -4.84 11.02 8.54
C LEU A 39 -3.41 11.45 8.92
N SER A 40 -3.25 12.50 9.73
CA SER A 40 -2.00 13.26 9.97
C SER A 40 -1.00 13.01 8.84
N SER A 41 -1.43 13.29 7.60
CA SER A 41 -0.73 12.77 6.44
C SER A 41 0.58 13.52 6.41
N GLN A 42 1.66 12.89 6.88
CA GLN A 42 3.00 13.47 6.81
C GLN A 42 3.47 13.66 5.36
N PHE A 43 2.63 13.31 4.39
CA PHE A 43 2.84 13.50 2.98
C PHE A 43 1.76 14.43 2.43
N ASN A 44 2.19 15.53 1.81
CA ASN A 44 1.32 16.50 1.18
C ASN A 44 0.78 15.95 -0.16
N TYR A 45 1.61 15.21 -0.88
CA TYR A 45 1.24 14.57 -2.14
C TYR A 45 2.12 13.36 -2.43
N VAL A 46 1.55 12.43 -3.20
CA VAL A 46 2.28 11.35 -3.87
C VAL A 46 1.75 11.23 -5.29
N LYS A 47 2.65 10.95 -6.23
CA LYS A 47 2.30 10.62 -7.61
C LYS A 47 2.76 9.20 -7.85
N HIS A 48 1.79 8.34 -8.11
CA HIS A 48 2.06 6.98 -8.54
C HIS A 48 1.79 6.85 -10.04
N TRP A 49 2.45 5.88 -10.65
CA TRP A 49 2.15 5.33 -11.96
C TRP A 49 1.60 3.93 -11.76
N ILE A 50 0.50 3.59 -12.41
CA ILE A 50 -0.05 2.22 -12.39
C ILE A 50 0.68 1.42 -13.47
N ASP A 51 1.53 0.50 -13.04
CA ASP A 51 2.28 -0.37 -13.95
C ASP A 51 1.40 -1.51 -14.49
N SER A 52 0.60 -2.13 -13.61
CA SER A 52 -0.36 -3.15 -13.99
C SER A 52 -1.50 -3.27 -12.98
N LEU A 53 -2.68 -3.65 -13.46
CA LEU A 53 -3.85 -3.90 -12.63
C LEU A 53 -4.58 -5.16 -13.13
N ASP A 54 -4.50 -6.23 -12.35
CA ASP A 54 -5.17 -7.49 -12.60
C ASP A 54 -6.26 -7.71 -11.54
N LYS A 55 -7.51 -7.51 -11.96
CA LYS A 55 -8.69 -7.66 -11.11
C LYS A 55 -9.09 -9.11 -10.88
N GLU A 56 -8.67 -10.02 -11.75
CA GLU A 56 -9.02 -11.45 -11.67
C GLU A 56 -8.11 -12.15 -10.65
N ASN A 57 -6.81 -11.81 -10.67
CA ASN A 57 -5.82 -12.35 -9.74
C ASN A 57 -5.54 -11.44 -8.53
N PHE A 58 -6.33 -10.38 -8.35
CA PHE A 58 -6.18 -9.38 -7.29
C PHE A 58 -4.74 -8.88 -7.13
N THR A 59 -4.10 -8.58 -8.26
CA THR A 59 -2.71 -8.10 -8.32
C THR A 59 -2.68 -6.66 -8.82
N TYR A 60 -1.89 -5.82 -8.17
CA TYR A 60 -1.76 -4.40 -8.46
C TYR A 60 -0.30 -3.99 -8.34
N CYS A 61 0.28 -3.58 -9.46
CA CYS A 61 1.64 -3.05 -9.50
C CYS A 61 1.60 -1.56 -9.76
N TYR A 62 2.31 -0.80 -8.94
CA TYR A 62 2.41 0.65 -9.10
C TYR A 62 3.78 1.15 -8.65
N THR A 63 4.21 2.24 -9.25
CA THR A 63 5.48 2.88 -8.94
C THR A 63 5.24 4.29 -8.44
N ILE A 64 5.74 4.62 -7.26
CA ILE A 64 5.83 6.01 -6.80
C ILE A 64 6.98 6.66 -7.56
N ILE A 65 6.65 7.70 -8.33
CA ILE A 65 7.59 8.45 -9.19
C ILE A 65 7.82 9.87 -8.69
N GLU A 66 6.96 10.37 -7.81
CA GLU A 66 7.05 11.73 -7.25
C GLU A 66 6.35 11.78 -5.88
N GLY A 67 6.78 12.72 -5.04
CA GLY A 67 6.13 13.03 -3.76
C GLY A 67 6.95 12.70 -2.53
N ASP A 68 6.40 13.12 -1.39
CA ASP A 68 7.10 13.17 -0.11
C ASP A 68 7.52 11.76 0.39
N ALA A 69 6.91 10.70 -0.15
CA ALA A 69 7.27 9.31 0.11
C ALA A 69 8.68 8.92 -0.40
N LEU A 70 9.25 9.66 -1.36
CA LEU A 70 10.58 9.40 -1.90
C LEU A 70 11.72 9.90 -0.98
N MET A 71 11.40 10.67 0.06
CA MET A 71 12.35 11.15 1.08
C MET A 71 13.62 11.81 0.50
N ASP A 72 13.50 12.45 -0.66
CA ASP A 72 14.57 13.02 -1.49
C ASP A 72 15.70 12.08 -1.95
N ASN A 73 15.85 10.92 -1.32
CA ASN A 73 16.91 9.94 -1.55
C ASN A 73 16.52 8.87 -2.58
N LEU A 74 15.25 8.76 -2.91
CA LEU A 74 14.71 7.74 -3.82
C LEU A 74 14.35 8.34 -5.18
N GLU A 75 14.74 7.64 -6.25
CA GLU A 75 14.28 7.92 -7.60
C GLU A 75 12.85 7.42 -7.80
N SER A 76 12.57 6.21 -7.31
CA SER A 76 11.24 5.63 -7.35
C SER A 76 11.09 4.49 -6.35
N ILE A 77 9.85 4.13 -6.06
CA ILE A 77 9.51 2.93 -5.29
C ILE A 77 8.48 2.13 -6.07
N TYR A 78 8.88 0.96 -6.56
CA TYR A 78 7.97 0.02 -7.20
C TYR A 78 7.33 -0.87 -6.13
N TYR A 79 6.02 -1.06 -6.23
CA TYR A 79 5.24 -1.94 -5.40
C TYR A 79 4.52 -2.96 -6.26
N GLU A 80 4.53 -4.21 -5.80
CA GLU A 80 3.70 -5.29 -6.32
C GLU A 80 2.86 -5.83 -5.17
N VAL A 81 1.56 -5.58 -5.23
CA VAL A 81 0.57 -6.00 -4.23
C VAL A 81 -0.23 -7.14 -4.81
N LYS A 82 -0.35 -8.24 -4.08
CA LYS A 82 -1.19 -9.38 -4.44
C LYS A 82 -2.02 -9.82 -3.24
N LEU A 83 -3.33 -9.89 -3.42
CA LEU A 83 -4.25 -10.39 -2.41
C LEU A 83 -4.66 -11.83 -2.74
N VAL A 84 -4.45 -12.74 -1.79
CA VAL A 84 -4.88 -14.14 -1.90
C VAL A 84 -5.86 -14.48 -0.78
N ALA A 85 -6.77 -15.42 -1.01
CA ALA A 85 -7.66 -15.90 0.04
C ALA A 85 -6.87 -16.64 1.13
N SER A 86 -7.21 -16.40 2.40
CA SER A 86 -6.69 -17.19 3.52
C SER A 86 -7.66 -18.32 3.89
N PRO A 87 -7.17 -19.40 4.54
CA PRO A 87 -8.02 -20.54 4.91
C PRO A 87 -9.15 -20.23 5.89
N ASP A 88 -9.06 -19.11 6.63
CA ASP A 88 -10.04 -18.62 7.59
C ASP A 88 -11.14 -17.74 6.98
N GLY A 89 -11.17 -17.62 5.64
CA GLY A 89 -12.16 -16.82 4.92
C GLY A 89 -11.79 -15.35 4.73
N GLY A 90 -10.63 -14.94 5.22
CA GLY A 90 -10.06 -13.61 5.02
C GLY A 90 -9.16 -13.49 3.78
N SER A 91 -8.14 -12.64 3.88
CA SER A 91 -7.11 -12.49 2.85
C SER A 91 -5.70 -12.36 3.42
N ILE A 92 -4.72 -12.73 2.59
CA ILE A 92 -3.30 -12.47 2.78
C ILE A 92 -2.87 -11.47 1.71
N CYS A 93 -2.48 -10.28 2.12
CA CYS A 93 -1.89 -9.26 1.27
C CYS A 93 -0.38 -9.49 1.23
N LYS A 94 0.14 -9.93 0.07
CA LYS A 94 1.57 -10.02 -0.22
C LYS A 94 2.00 -8.73 -0.90
N ASN A 95 3.04 -8.10 -0.38
CA ASN A 95 3.60 -6.89 -0.96
C ASN A 95 5.10 -7.06 -1.18
N ILE A 96 5.54 -6.77 -2.40
CA ILE A 96 6.95 -6.64 -2.75
C ILE A 96 7.21 -5.16 -3.00
N SER A 97 8.18 -4.60 -2.29
CA SER A 97 8.62 -3.20 -2.44
C SER A 97 10.05 -3.18 -2.96
N LYS A 98 10.28 -2.46 -4.07
CA LYS A 98 11.61 -2.25 -4.65
C LYS A 98 11.94 -0.77 -4.62
N TYR A 99 12.96 -0.42 -3.86
CA TYR A 99 13.40 0.95 -3.64
C TYR A 99 14.59 1.26 -4.55
N HIS A 100 14.43 2.24 -5.44
CA HIS A 100 15.49 2.71 -6.33
C HIS A 100 16.10 3.98 -5.74
N THR A 101 17.37 3.92 -5.34
CA THR A 101 18.07 5.04 -4.72
C THR A 101 18.68 5.99 -5.74
N LYS A 102 18.76 7.27 -5.39
CA LYS A 102 19.55 8.26 -6.13
C LYS A 102 21.03 8.02 -5.86
N GLY A 103 21.78 7.64 -6.88
CA GLY A 103 23.22 7.37 -6.74
C GLY A 103 23.53 6.20 -5.79
N ASP A 104 24.62 6.32 -5.03
CA ASP A 104 25.10 5.29 -4.09
C ASP A 104 24.62 5.50 -2.64
N ILE A 105 23.48 6.19 -2.46
CA ILE A 105 22.88 6.40 -1.13
C ILE A 105 22.35 5.06 -0.61
N GLN A 106 22.65 4.72 0.65
CA GLN A 106 22.01 3.62 1.37
C GLN A 106 20.76 4.10 2.07
N ILE A 107 19.64 3.39 1.84
CA ILE A 107 18.42 3.55 2.66
C ILE A 107 18.65 2.82 3.97
N THR A 108 18.30 3.45 5.08
CA THR A 108 18.39 2.82 6.40
C THR A 108 17.18 1.94 6.67
N GLU A 109 17.36 0.87 7.45
CA GLU A 109 16.24 0.02 7.89
C GLU A 109 15.14 0.82 8.60
N ASP A 110 15.50 1.87 9.33
CA ASP A 110 14.54 2.75 10.02
C ASP A 110 13.62 3.49 9.04
N GLN A 111 14.14 3.95 7.91
CA GLN A 111 13.34 4.60 6.87
C GLN A 111 12.34 3.64 6.24
N ILE A 112 12.78 2.41 5.94
CA ILE A 112 11.92 1.35 5.40
C ILE A 112 10.86 0.95 6.42
N LYS A 113 11.23 0.83 7.69
CA LYS A 113 10.31 0.50 8.78
C LYS A 113 9.25 1.59 8.96
N ALA A 114 9.64 2.86 8.91
CA ALA A 114 8.69 3.98 8.98
C ALA A 114 7.70 3.96 7.81
N GLY A 115 8.18 3.68 6.59
CA GLY A 115 7.31 3.50 5.40
C GLY A 115 6.33 2.33 5.58
N LYS A 116 6.82 1.19 6.09
CA LYS A 116 6.00 0.01 6.37
C LYS A 116 4.95 0.25 7.45
N GLU A 117 5.30 0.89 8.56
CA GLU A 117 4.35 1.21 9.64
C GLU A 117 3.23 2.12 9.15
N LYS A 118 3.54 3.07 8.26
CA LYS A 118 2.53 3.94 7.63
C LYS A 118 1.60 3.15 6.71
N ALA A 119 2.13 2.31 5.83
CA ALA A 119 1.32 1.48 4.94
C ALA A 119 0.42 0.52 5.74
N MET A 120 0.95 -0.08 6.81
CA MET A 120 0.20 -0.92 7.74
C MET A 120 -0.92 -0.15 8.44
N GLY A 121 -0.65 1.09 8.87
CA GLY A 121 -1.65 1.97 9.48
C GLY A 121 -2.82 2.25 8.55
N MET A 122 -2.54 2.57 7.27
CA MET A 122 -3.59 2.76 6.26
C MET A 122 -4.38 1.47 5.99
N PHE A 123 -3.68 0.34 5.85
CA PHE A 123 -4.31 -0.97 5.67
C PHE A 123 -5.27 -1.30 6.82
N LYS A 124 -4.83 -1.13 8.07
CA LYS A 124 -5.66 -1.38 9.27
C LYS A 124 -6.84 -0.43 9.38
N ALA A 125 -6.68 0.82 8.96
CA ALA A 125 -7.78 1.78 8.96
C ALA A 125 -8.88 1.40 7.95
N ILE A 126 -8.49 0.92 6.76
CA ILE A 126 -9.43 0.44 5.75
C ILE A 126 -10.09 -0.87 6.20
N GLU A 127 -9.33 -1.81 6.78
CA GLU A 127 -9.88 -3.02 7.38
C GLU A 127 -10.93 -2.69 8.44
N ALA A 128 -10.63 -1.78 9.37
CA ALA A 128 -11.57 -1.35 10.41
C ALA A 128 -12.84 -0.70 9.81
N TYR A 129 -12.69 0.10 8.75
CA TYR A 129 -13.84 0.67 8.05
C TYR A 129 -14.74 -0.40 7.43
N LEU A 130 -14.16 -1.41 6.75
CA LEU A 130 -14.92 -2.49 6.15
C LEU A 130 -15.61 -3.39 7.19
N LEU A 131 -14.97 -3.61 8.33
CA LEU A 131 -15.58 -4.34 9.45
C LEU A 131 -16.76 -3.58 10.06
N ALA A 132 -16.65 -2.25 10.19
CA ALA A 132 -17.73 -1.41 10.69
C ALA A 132 -18.88 -1.22 9.68
N ASN A 133 -18.62 -1.46 8.38
CA ASN A 133 -19.58 -1.27 7.29
C ASN A 133 -19.66 -2.55 6.43
N PRO A 134 -20.26 -3.63 6.93
CA PRO A 134 -20.26 -4.94 6.23
C PRO A 134 -20.97 -4.92 4.87
N ASP A 135 -21.93 -4.01 4.68
CA ASP A 135 -22.65 -3.79 3.43
C ASP A 135 -21.86 -2.92 2.43
N ALA A 136 -20.72 -2.36 2.85
CA ALA A 136 -19.81 -1.71 1.92
C ALA A 136 -19.16 -2.77 1.02
N TYR A 137 -19.35 -2.53 -0.28
CA TYR A 137 -18.74 -3.23 -1.42
C TYR A 137 -19.19 -4.64 -1.75
#